data_AF-A0A1G8GLG5-F1
#
_entry.id   AF-A0A1G8GLG5-F1
#
_cell.length_a   1.000
_cell.length_b   1.000
_cell.length_c   1.000
_cell.angle_alpha   90.00
_cell.angle_beta   90.00
_cell.angle_gamma   90.00
#
_symmetry.space_group_name_H-M   'P 1'
#
loop_
_entity.id
_entity.type
_entity.pdbx_description
1 polymer ?
#
loop_
_entity_poly.entity_id
_entity_poly.type
_entity_poly.pdbx_seq_one_letter_code
_entity_poly.pdbx_strand_id
1 'polypeptide(L)'
;MFKYIKHFFKPSVSTEEKKPSVDSYSLSKNEDVIYIENGYLISKNKINYYKCRQSIDHIQVLYFTCINNKGLLFVAGKHNSYIPLSSENFANTFEQLSTVLGFSKQLLSEFTNTTFCDRNLFIWARKNETNYTILESKTSCDILKGYEIQNSQKTFISWDTTYDEVIKLKEIETCKLDNEDDLVKYTFTIPVRVGDVILNNFSFYDCLRKNIAVGSYFSYCENSDPYNKPYTELKNLLLSYKELNSLKLNKTEENEYISSTTIQTEHQEFYLSNAYPASLDAGNMKVFFLVTNLKEYPESVIYPKHTQKLAISHCTTLGDSIYLDTQTYKENPNIYRIPTFIQEISHNKPFIWIDEKNDEVGFSDDLYTHLIPRKEIEYFFFQSTVSEGNILLYKLCVKLKSNETQLDVLKSYSNSLILFEEQIKRDIPIPFKSHLDDYID
;
A
#
# COMPACT_ATOMS: atom_id res chain seq x y z
N MET A 1 -16.45 30.48 -6.53
CA MET A 1 -16.71 30.44 -5.07
C MET A 1 -18.16 30.74 -4.63
N PHE A 2 -19.14 31.08 -5.50
CA PHE A 2 -20.56 31.30 -5.05
C PHE A 2 -21.65 30.87 -6.07
N LYS A 3 -21.48 29.77 -6.82
CA LYS A 3 -22.48 29.34 -7.83
C LYS A 3 -23.28 28.06 -7.51
N TYR A 4 -22.90 27.28 -6.50
CA TYR A 4 -23.46 25.91 -6.35
C TYR A 4 -24.43 25.70 -5.16
N ILE A 5 -24.80 26.73 -4.41
CA ILE A 5 -25.65 26.57 -3.19
C ILE A 5 -27.16 26.65 -3.49
N LYS A 6 -27.58 27.08 -4.69
CA LYS A 6 -29.01 27.42 -4.94
C LYS A 6 -29.95 26.25 -5.26
N HIS A 7 -29.49 24.99 -5.27
CA HIS A 7 -30.35 23.85 -5.66
C HIS A 7 -30.79 22.93 -4.52
N PHE A 8 -30.45 23.22 -3.25
CA PHE A 8 -30.78 22.33 -2.13
C PHE A 8 -32.22 22.41 -1.58
N PHE A 9 -33.09 23.27 -2.12
CA PHE A 9 -34.47 23.39 -1.63
C PHE A 9 -35.48 23.68 -2.74
N LYS A 10 -35.97 22.65 -3.42
CA LYS A 10 -37.33 22.65 -3.99
C LYS A 10 -37.89 21.23 -4.01
N PRO A 11 -39.08 20.98 -3.43
CA PRO A 11 -39.84 19.78 -3.76
C PRO A 11 -40.50 20.02 -5.11
N SER A 12 -40.26 19.16 -6.09
CA SER A 12 -41.06 19.15 -7.33
C SER A 12 -41.70 17.79 -7.53
N VAL A 13 -43.02 17.79 -7.34
CA VAL A 13 -43.97 16.81 -7.84
C VAL A 13 -44.01 16.92 -9.37
N SER A 14 -43.83 15.82 -10.10
CA SER A 14 -44.55 15.61 -11.37
C SER A 14 -44.47 14.16 -11.88
N THR A 15 -45.67 13.59 -12.02
CA THR A 15 -46.19 12.64 -13.03
C THR A 15 -45.23 11.69 -13.73
N GLU A 16 -45.42 10.40 -13.45
CA GLU A 16 -44.84 9.24 -14.12
C GLU A 16 -45.35 9.06 -15.56
N GLU A 17 -44.44 9.08 -16.54
CA GLU A 17 -44.61 8.30 -17.78
C GLU A 17 -43.74 7.05 -17.66
N LYS A 18 -44.38 5.87 -17.61
CA LYS A 18 -43.71 4.57 -17.58
C LYS A 18 -43.03 4.30 -18.93
N LYS A 19 -41.71 4.45 -18.98
CA LYS A 19 -40.87 3.83 -20.02
C LYS A 19 -40.72 2.32 -19.74
N PRO A 20 -40.67 1.48 -20.78
CA PRO A 20 -40.59 0.02 -20.62
C PRO A 20 -39.27 -0.36 -19.94
N SER A 21 -39.37 -1.11 -18.85
CA SER A 21 -38.22 -1.68 -18.14
C SER A 21 -37.52 -2.70 -19.05
N VAL A 22 -36.27 -2.43 -19.41
CA VAL A 22 -35.43 -3.41 -20.10
C VAL A 22 -35.15 -4.55 -19.13
N ASP A 23 -35.46 -5.78 -19.56
CA ASP A 23 -35.34 -6.99 -18.74
C ASP A 23 -33.87 -7.27 -18.40
N SER A 24 -33.56 -7.40 -17.11
CA SER A 24 -32.21 -7.69 -16.59
C SER A 24 -31.54 -8.90 -17.26
N TYR A 25 -32.35 -9.88 -17.68
CA TYR A 25 -31.87 -11.09 -18.34
C TYR A 25 -31.30 -10.83 -19.74
N SER A 26 -31.86 -9.89 -20.51
CA SER A 26 -31.36 -9.57 -21.86
C SER A 26 -30.06 -8.76 -21.81
N LEU A 27 -29.95 -7.83 -20.85
CA LEU A 27 -28.73 -7.03 -20.63
C LEU A 27 -27.54 -7.90 -20.19
N SER A 28 -27.77 -8.97 -19.44
CA SER A 28 -26.70 -9.85 -18.96
C SER A 28 -25.87 -10.51 -20.08
N LYS A 29 -26.39 -10.58 -21.32
CA LYS A 29 -25.76 -11.22 -22.49
C LYS A 29 -24.92 -10.27 -23.34
N ASN A 30 -24.99 -8.96 -23.10
CA ASN A 30 -24.25 -7.98 -23.91
C ASN A 30 -22.83 -7.76 -23.37
N GLU A 31 -21.89 -7.62 -24.31
CA GLU A 31 -20.51 -7.22 -24.04
C GLU A 31 -20.47 -5.69 -24.17
N ASP A 32 -20.16 -4.96 -23.10
CA ASP A 32 -20.19 -3.48 -22.97
C ASP A 32 -21.52 -2.88 -22.50
N VAL A 33 -21.99 -3.35 -21.33
CA VAL A 33 -23.28 -2.98 -20.71
C VAL A 33 -23.12 -2.68 -19.23
N ILE A 34 -23.94 -1.75 -18.72
CA ILE A 34 -24.05 -1.42 -17.31
C ILE A 34 -25.50 -1.59 -16.82
N TYR A 35 -25.67 -2.15 -15.63
CA TYR A 35 -26.97 -2.31 -14.97
C TYR A 35 -26.83 -2.46 -13.46
N ILE A 36 -27.94 -2.34 -12.74
CA ILE A 36 -28.04 -2.68 -11.32
C ILE A 36 -28.78 -4.00 -11.19
N GLU A 37 -28.22 -4.93 -10.43
CA GLU A 37 -28.84 -6.23 -10.12
C GLU A 37 -28.59 -6.57 -8.64
N ASN A 38 -29.66 -6.88 -7.90
CA ASN A 38 -29.58 -7.29 -6.50
C ASN A 38 -28.74 -6.37 -5.58
N GLY A 39 -28.83 -5.05 -5.79
CA GLY A 39 -28.07 -4.06 -5.03
C GLY A 39 -26.61 -3.87 -5.48
N TYR A 40 -26.19 -4.51 -6.58
CA TYR A 40 -24.87 -4.34 -7.17
C TYR A 40 -24.93 -3.52 -8.44
N LEU A 41 -24.03 -2.55 -8.57
CA LEU A 41 -23.68 -1.94 -9.83
C LEU A 41 -22.75 -2.90 -10.60
N ILE A 42 -23.17 -3.31 -11.79
CA ILE A 42 -22.43 -4.25 -12.64
C ILE A 42 -22.13 -3.58 -13.97
N SER A 43 -20.85 -3.54 -14.34
CA SER A 43 -20.37 -3.17 -15.67
C SER A 43 -19.63 -4.36 -16.27
N LYS A 44 -20.11 -4.83 -17.43
CA LYS A 44 -19.43 -5.84 -18.24
C LYS A 44 -18.78 -5.15 -19.42
N ASN A 45 -17.48 -5.33 -19.59
CA ASN A 45 -16.75 -4.77 -20.72
C ASN A 45 -15.67 -5.74 -21.19
N LYS A 46 -15.30 -5.69 -22.48
CA LYS A 46 -14.16 -6.46 -23.02
C LYS A 46 -12.84 -6.09 -22.35
N ILE A 47 -12.68 -4.81 -22.01
CA ILE A 47 -11.50 -4.29 -21.33
C ILE A 47 -11.71 -4.48 -19.83
N ASN A 48 -10.85 -5.29 -19.20
CA ASN A 48 -10.91 -5.58 -17.77
C ASN A 48 -10.96 -4.32 -16.90
N TYR A 49 -10.24 -3.26 -17.29
CA TYR A 49 -10.22 -1.97 -16.61
C TYR A 49 -11.62 -1.32 -16.46
N TYR A 50 -12.58 -1.63 -17.33
CA TYR A 50 -13.93 -1.09 -17.29
C TYR A 50 -14.96 -2.04 -16.65
N LYS A 51 -14.52 -3.21 -16.16
CA LYS A 51 -15.39 -4.13 -15.43
C LYS A 51 -15.63 -3.60 -14.04
N CYS A 52 -16.87 -3.68 -13.58
CA CYS A 52 -17.26 -3.30 -12.23
C CYS A 52 -18.25 -4.32 -11.69
N ARG A 53 -18.08 -4.71 -10.43
CA ARG A 53 -19.10 -5.40 -9.64
C ARG A 53 -19.00 -4.87 -8.22
N GLN A 54 -19.87 -3.93 -7.88
CA GLN A 54 -19.77 -3.21 -6.62
C GLN A 54 -21.14 -3.11 -5.95
N SER A 55 -21.21 -3.50 -4.68
CA SER A 55 -22.40 -3.22 -3.87
C SER A 55 -22.61 -1.71 -3.79
N ILE A 56 -23.82 -1.25 -4.07
CA ILE A 56 -24.20 0.16 -3.98
C ILE A 56 -23.98 0.67 -2.54
N ASP A 57 -24.23 -0.19 -1.56
CA ASP A 57 -24.02 0.11 -0.14
C ASP A 57 -22.55 0.30 0.23
N HIS A 58 -21.61 -0.04 -0.66
CA HIS A 58 -20.18 0.19 -0.46
C HIS A 58 -19.63 1.37 -1.28
N ILE A 59 -20.44 2.02 -2.12
CA ILE A 59 -20.00 3.20 -2.88
C ILE A 59 -19.66 4.33 -1.90
N GLN A 60 -18.47 4.90 -2.07
CA GLN A 60 -17.94 6.01 -1.27
C GLN A 60 -18.02 7.34 -2.03
N VAL A 61 -17.64 7.36 -3.32
CA VAL A 61 -17.67 8.58 -4.14
C VAL A 61 -18.03 8.22 -5.58
N LEU A 62 -18.78 9.12 -6.23
CA LEU A 62 -19.06 9.15 -7.65
C LEU A 62 -18.63 10.50 -8.22
N TYR A 63 -17.89 10.47 -9.34
CA TYR A 63 -17.64 11.67 -10.14
C TYR A 63 -17.46 11.30 -11.61
N PHE A 64 -17.74 12.24 -12.51
CA PHE A 64 -17.36 12.09 -13.91
C PHE A 64 -15.94 12.56 -14.13
N THR A 65 -15.23 11.85 -15.01
CA THR A 65 -13.87 12.20 -15.42
C THR A 65 -13.67 11.94 -16.90
N CYS A 66 -12.55 12.37 -17.45
CA CYS A 66 -12.20 12.14 -18.83
C CYS A 66 -10.79 11.56 -18.93
N ILE A 67 -10.65 10.42 -19.61
CA ILE A 67 -9.35 9.82 -19.90
C ILE A 67 -9.28 9.61 -21.42
N ASN A 68 -8.25 10.16 -22.07
CA ASN A 68 -8.07 10.07 -23.53
C ASN A 68 -9.32 10.52 -24.31
N ASN A 69 -9.92 11.66 -23.93
CA ASN A 69 -11.15 12.21 -24.50
C ASN A 69 -12.39 11.29 -24.39
N LYS A 70 -12.36 10.28 -23.51
CA LYS A 70 -13.52 9.44 -23.21
C LYS A 70 -14.08 9.82 -21.84
N GLY A 71 -15.34 10.21 -21.83
CA GLY A 71 -16.09 10.42 -20.59
C GLY A 71 -16.29 9.10 -19.84
N LEU A 72 -16.01 9.12 -18.54
CA LEU A 72 -16.10 7.98 -17.64
C LEU A 72 -16.84 8.39 -16.36
N LEU A 73 -17.62 7.48 -15.80
CA LEU A 73 -18.05 7.52 -14.42
C LEU A 73 -16.99 6.82 -13.56
N PHE A 74 -16.35 7.54 -12.66
CA PHE A 74 -15.54 6.94 -11.61
C PHE A 74 -16.44 6.54 -10.44
N VAL A 75 -16.25 5.31 -9.98
CA VAL A 75 -16.93 4.73 -8.82
C VAL A 75 -15.87 4.31 -7.81
N ALA A 76 -15.84 4.97 -6.67
CA ALA A 76 -15.02 4.56 -5.54
C ALA A 76 -15.83 3.71 -4.56
N GLY A 77 -15.19 2.68 -4.02
CA GLY A 77 -15.64 1.97 -2.82
C GLY A 77 -14.70 0.84 -2.48
N LYS A 78 -15.18 -0.40 -2.41
CA LYS A 78 -14.30 -1.55 -2.13
C LYS A 78 -13.20 -1.71 -3.19
N HIS A 79 -13.55 -1.49 -4.44
CA HIS A 79 -12.61 -1.34 -5.55
C HIS A 79 -12.96 -0.06 -6.30
N ASN A 80 -11.95 0.60 -6.86
CA ASN A 80 -12.16 1.74 -7.73
C ASN A 80 -12.43 1.23 -9.14
N SER A 81 -13.44 1.78 -9.80
CA SER A 81 -13.84 1.38 -11.16
C SER A 81 -14.09 2.59 -12.03
N TYR A 82 -13.79 2.45 -13.32
CA TYR A 82 -14.10 3.43 -14.34
C TYR A 82 -15.12 2.83 -15.30
N ILE A 83 -16.24 3.50 -15.53
CA ILE A 83 -17.30 2.98 -16.38
C ILE A 83 -17.52 3.94 -17.55
N PRO A 84 -17.35 3.51 -18.81
CA PRO A 84 -17.58 4.36 -19.96
C PRO A 84 -19.01 4.88 -20.04
N LEU A 85 -19.18 6.17 -20.30
CA LEU A 85 -20.51 6.76 -20.54
C LEU A 85 -21.17 6.20 -21.82
N SER A 86 -20.36 5.63 -22.72
CA SER A 86 -20.82 4.95 -23.95
C SER A 86 -21.32 3.52 -23.70
N SER A 87 -21.25 3.00 -22.48
CA SER A 87 -21.74 1.65 -22.16
C SER A 87 -23.24 1.56 -22.45
N GLU A 88 -23.69 0.42 -22.95
CA GLU A 88 -25.11 0.19 -23.17
C GLU A 88 -25.87 0.29 -21.83
N ASN A 89 -27.05 0.92 -21.87
CA ASN A 89 -27.91 1.12 -20.70
C ASN A 89 -27.32 2.08 -19.62
N PHE A 90 -26.28 2.87 -19.95
CA PHE A 90 -25.68 3.83 -19.02
C PHE A 90 -26.68 4.86 -18.48
N ALA A 91 -27.42 5.55 -19.35
CA ALA A 91 -28.32 6.62 -18.92
C ALA A 91 -29.42 6.14 -17.95
N ASN A 92 -30.01 4.98 -18.24
CA ASN A 92 -31.01 4.36 -17.37
C ASN A 92 -30.40 3.94 -16.02
N THR A 93 -29.21 3.33 -16.05
CA THR A 93 -28.53 2.92 -14.81
C THR A 93 -28.12 4.12 -13.97
N PHE A 94 -27.67 5.20 -14.60
CA PHE A 94 -27.36 6.45 -13.94
C PHE A 94 -28.59 7.08 -13.28
N GLU A 95 -29.75 7.03 -13.95
CA GLU A 95 -31.01 7.47 -13.37
C GLU A 95 -31.41 6.61 -12.15
N GLN A 96 -31.26 5.29 -12.23
CA GLN A 96 -31.49 4.41 -11.08
C GLN A 96 -30.54 4.72 -9.91
N LEU A 97 -29.24 4.90 -10.17
CA LEU A 97 -28.27 5.34 -9.16
C LEU A 97 -28.67 6.68 -8.54
N SER A 98 -29.16 7.62 -9.35
CA SER A 98 -29.60 8.93 -8.88
C SER A 98 -30.77 8.83 -7.90
N THR A 99 -31.69 7.90 -8.13
CA THR A 99 -32.80 7.61 -7.23
C THR A 99 -32.31 6.95 -5.94
N VAL A 100 -31.45 5.94 -6.03
CA VAL A 100 -30.97 5.19 -4.86
C VAL A 100 -30.07 6.03 -3.96
N LEU A 101 -29.18 6.85 -4.53
CA LEU A 101 -28.20 7.64 -3.79
C LEU A 101 -28.64 9.10 -3.54
N GLY A 102 -29.74 9.53 -4.18
CA GLY A 102 -30.35 10.84 -3.94
C GLY A 102 -29.58 12.03 -4.55
N PHE A 103 -28.94 11.85 -5.71
CA PHE A 103 -28.29 12.94 -6.45
C PHE A 103 -29.09 13.37 -7.69
N SER A 104 -28.75 14.51 -8.29
CA SER A 104 -29.46 15.02 -9.46
C SER A 104 -29.06 14.29 -10.75
N LYS A 105 -30.03 13.68 -11.44
CA LYS A 105 -29.80 13.09 -12.78
C LYS A 105 -29.37 14.10 -13.85
N GLN A 106 -29.60 15.41 -13.63
CA GLN A 106 -29.20 16.47 -14.57
C GLN A 106 -27.67 16.58 -14.72
N LEU A 107 -26.90 16.09 -13.75
CA LEU A 107 -25.44 16.09 -13.76
C LEU A 107 -24.86 15.38 -15.00
N LEU A 108 -25.54 14.36 -15.52
CA LEU A 108 -25.11 13.69 -16.75
C LEU A 108 -25.16 14.66 -17.94
N SER A 109 -26.28 15.37 -18.11
CA SER A 109 -26.42 16.35 -19.20
C SER A 109 -25.46 17.53 -19.05
N GLU A 110 -25.19 17.97 -17.82
CA GLU A 110 -24.22 19.02 -17.54
C GLU A 110 -22.80 18.59 -17.94
N PHE A 111 -22.44 17.33 -17.66
CA PHE A 111 -21.14 16.80 -18.04
C PHE A 111 -21.01 16.63 -19.56
N THR A 112 -22.02 16.09 -20.24
CA THR A 112 -21.96 15.81 -21.69
C THR A 112 -22.08 17.06 -22.56
N ASN A 113 -22.75 18.11 -22.08
CA ASN A 113 -22.95 19.36 -22.83
C ASN A 113 -21.74 20.30 -22.78
N THR A 114 -20.75 19.99 -21.97
CA THR A 114 -19.47 20.68 -21.96
C THR A 114 -18.45 19.91 -22.78
N THR A 115 -17.58 20.61 -23.52
CA THR A 115 -16.43 20.00 -24.17
C THR A 115 -15.63 19.20 -23.15
N PHE A 116 -15.46 17.90 -23.42
CA PHE A 116 -14.94 16.85 -22.52
C PHE A 116 -13.52 17.06 -21.95
N CYS A 117 -12.90 18.22 -22.14
CA CYS A 117 -11.49 18.41 -21.85
C CYS A 117 -11.28 18.83 -20.38
N ASP A 118 -10.54 17.97 -19.66
CA ASP A 118 -9.79 18.24 -18.43
C ASP A 118 -10.56 18.63 -17.16
N ARG A 119 -11.75 18.07 -16.94
CA ARG A 119 -12.47 18.31 -15.67
C ARG A 119 -13.07 17.07 -15.04
N ASN A 120 -12.91 17.00 -13.72
CA ASN A 120 -13.70 16.12 -12.88
C ASN A 120 -14.99 16.85 -12.48
N LEU A 121 -16.14 16.20 -12.62
CA LEU A 121 -17.43 16.71 -12.12
C LEU A 121 -17.91 15.83 -10.97
N PHE A 122 -17.90 16.38 -9.76
CA PHE A 122 -18.44 15.71 -8.58
C PHE A 122 -19.92 15.35 -8.76
N ILE A 123 -20.31 14.14 -8.37
CA ILE A 123 -21.71 13.69 -8.42
C ILE A 123 -22.26 13.49 -7.01
N TRP A 124 -21.56 12.66 -6.24
CA TRP A 124 -22.04 12.22 -4.93
C TRP A 124 -20.89 11.68 -4.09
N ALA A 125 -20.98 11.85 -2.77
CA ALA A 125 -20.11 11.19 -1.81
C ALA A 125 -20.95 10.70 -0.63
N ARG A 126 -20.55 9.56 -0.07
CA ARG A 126 -21.11 9.04 1.15
C ARG A 126 -20.78 10.01 2.28
N LYS A 127 -21.80 10.32 3.09
CA LYS A 127 -21.61 11.05 4.34
C LYS A 127 -21.26 10.04 5.42
N ASN A 128 -19.97 10.00 5.76
CA ASN A 128 -19.51 9.21 6.89
C ASN A 128 -19.45 10.07 8.14
N GLU A 129 -19.58 9.44 9.31
CA GLU A 129 -19.43 10.12 10.59
C GLU A 129 -17.97 10.55 10.79
N THR A 130 -17.78 11.65 11.53
CA THR A 130 -16.43 12.08 11.89
C THR A 130 -15.76 11.03 12.76
N ASN A 131 -14.59 10.54 12.36
CA ASN A 131 -13.91 9.41 13.01
C ASN A 131 -12.55 9.75 13.63
N TYR A 132 -12.26 11.04 13.75
CA TYR A 132 -11.10 11.57 14.46
C TYR A 132 -11.48 12.81 15.26
N THR A 133 -10.69 13.11 16.29
CA THR A 133 -10.85 14.31 17.12
C THR A 133 -9.50 14.94 17.37
N ILE A 134 -9.38 16.25 17.12
CA ILE A 134 -8.20 17.02 17.51
C ILE A 134 -8.42 17.55 18.93
N LEU A 135 -7.43 17.33 19.80
CA LEU A 135 -7.48 17.78 21.18
C LEU A 135 -7.25 19.29 21.28
N GLU A 136 -8.01 19.96 22.14
CA GLU A 136 -7.91 21.42 22.35
C GLU A 136 -6.58 21.81 23.00
N SER A 137 -6.10 21.01 23.95
CA SER A 137 -4.79 21.19 24.58
C SER A 137 -3.69 20.61 23.69
N LYS A 138 -3.17 21.42 22.75
CA LYS A 138 -2.05 21.07 21.85
C LYS A 138 -0.71 21.03 22.58
N THR A 139 -0.59 20.15 23.56
CA THR A 139 0.54 20.11 24.50
C THR A 139 1.33 18.81 24.43
N SER A 140 0.93 17.86 23.59
CA SER A 140 1.63 16.59 23.57
C SER A 140 3.04 16.70 23.00
N CYS A 141 4.00 16.06 23.67
CA CYS A 141 5.40 15.92 23.26
C CYS A 141 5.81 14.45 23.11
N ASP A 142 4.82 13.60 22.80
CA ASP A 142 4.98 12.15 22.68
C ASP A 142 4.79 11.61 21.26
N ILE A 143 4.48 12.47 20.28
CA ILE A 143 4.19 12.05 18.91
C ILE A 143 5.36 11.28 18.26
N LEU A 144 6.60 11.60 18.62
CA LEU A 144 7.80 10.88 18.17
C LEU A 144 8.18 9.67 19.04
N LYS A 145 7.49 9.46 20.17
CA LYS A 145 7.77 8.36 21.11
C LYS A 145 6.83 7.17 20.91
N GLY A 146 5.58 7.43 20.54
CA GLY A 146 4.58 6.37 20.42
C GLY A 146 3.15 6.89 20.28
N TYR A 147 2.22 6.03 20.63
CA TYR A 147 0.78 6.30 20.63
C TYR A 147 0.14 5.80 21.92
N GLU A 148 -1.03 6.34 22.26
CA GLU A 148 -1.76 5.97 23.47
C GLU A 148 -3.11 5.36 23.11
N ILE A 149 -3.26 4.10 23.46
CA ILE A 149 -4.52 3.37 23.34
C ILE A 149 -5.50 3.94 24.39
N GLN A 150 -6.66 4.42 23.94
CA GLN A 150 -7.68 5.05 24.80
C GLN A 150 -8.53 4.03 25.59
N ASN A 151 -7.91 2.98 26.12
CA ASN A 151 -8.57 2.06 27.05
C ASN A 151 -8.73 2.70 28.44
N SER A 152 -9.33 1.96 29.38
CA SER A 152 -9.54 2.45 30.76
C SER A 152 -8.25 2.85 31.48
N GLN A 153 -7.08 2.34 31.05
CA GLN A 153 -5.79 2.64 31.65
C GLN A 153 -4.96 3.65 30.86
N LYS A 154 -5.39 4.05 29.66
CA LYS A 154 -4.63 4.88 28.72
C LYS A 154 -3.23 4.33 28.46
N THR A 155 -3.17 3.12 27.90
CA THR A 155 -1.90 2.42 27.68
C THR A 155 -1.07 3.10 26.59
N PHE A 156 0.11 3.60 26.94
CA PHE A 156 1.09 4.11 25.99
C PHE A 156 1.90 2.96 25.36
N ILE A 157 2.02 2.96 24.03
CA ILE A 157 2.77 1.99 23.24
C ILE A 157 3.87 2.73 22.49
N SER A 158 5.10 2.24 22.58
CA SER A 158 6.25 2.82 21.87
C SER A 158 6.18 2.52 20.38
N TRP A 159 6.72 3.41 19.54
CA TRP A 159 6.94 3.09 18.12
C TRP A 159 7.90 1.91 17.93
N ASP A 160 8.71 1.57 18.93
CA ASP A 160 9.63 0.42 18.92
C ASP A 160 8.99 -0.92 19.33
N THR A 161 7.69 -0.93 19.69
CA THR A 161 6.99 -2.17 20.06
C THR A 161 6.80 -3.07 18.84
N THR A 162 7.14 -4.35 18.99
CA THR A 162 7.21 -5.31 17.88
C THR A 162 5.83 -5.77 17.39
N TYR A 163 5.74 -6.26 16.15
CA TYR A 163 4.53 -6.92 15.66
C TYR A 163 4.05 -8.04 16.63
N ASP A 164 4.97 -8.87 17.11
CA ASP A 164 4.68 -9.95 18.07
C ASP A 164 4.06 -9.47 19.39
N GLU A 165 4.37 -8.25 19.82
CA GLU A 165 3.84 -7.65 21.03
C GLU A 165 2.51 -6.95 20.75
N VAL A 166 2.43 -6.15 19.68
CA VAL A 166 1.21 -5.41 19.31
C VAL A 166 0.06 -6.36 19.00
N ILE A 167 0.29 -7.42 18.22
CA ILE A 167 -0.76 -8.38 17.81
C ILE A 167 -1.36 -9.12 19.03
N LYS A 168 -0.63 -9.21 20.14
CA LYS A 168 -1.11 -9.86 21.39
C LYS A 168 -1.95 -8.94 22.27
N LEU A 169 -2.05 -7.65 21.96
CA LEU A 169 -2.90 -6.73 22.70
C LEU A 169 -4.37 -7.15 22.53
N LYS A 170 -5.14 -7.10 23.63
CA LYS A 170 -6.58 -7.47 23.61
C LYS A 170 -7.42 -6.51 22.77
N GLU A 171 -6.88 -5.34 22.46
CA GLU A 171 -7.51 -4.30 21.68
C GLU A 171 -7.20 -4.38 20.17
N ILE A 172 -6.57 -5.46 19.72
CA ILE A 172 -6.33 -5.74 18.31
C ILE A 172 -7.31 -6.78 17.79
N GLU A 173 -7.91 -6.49 16.65
CA GLU A 173 -8.67 -7.45 15.85
C GLU A 173 -7.99 -7.69 14.50
N THR A 174 -8.07 -8.93 14.02
CA THR A 174 -7.66 -9.28 12.65
C THR A 174 -8.84 -9.11 11.73
N CYS A 175 -8.69 -8.28 10.69
CA CYS A 175 -9.72 -8.12 9.66
C CYS A 175 -9.81 -9.40 8.81
N LYS A 176 -11.03 -9.74 8.39
CA LYS A 176 -11.23 -10.82 7.42
C LYS A 176 -10.68 -10.41 6.06
N LEU A 177 -9.90 -11.28 5.45
CA LEU A 177 -9.44 -11.12 4.08
C LEU A 177 -10.63 -11.23 3.13
N ASP A 178 -10.69 -10.33 2.15
CA ASP A 178 -11.72 -10.34 1.13
C ASP A 178 -11.30 -11.22 -0.06
N ASN A 179 -9.99 -11.31 -0.33
CA ASN A 179 -9.37 -12.19 -1.32
C ASN A 179 -8.13 -12.90 -0.73
N GLU A 180 -7.69 -13.99 -1.34
CA GLU A 180 -6.50 -14.75 -0.90
C GLU A 180 -5.20 -13.94 -1.02
N ASP A 181 -5.15 -12.98 -1.95
CA ASP A 181 -3.99 -12.10 -2.18
C ASP A 181 -3.96 -10.85 -1.27
N ASP A 182 -5.01 -10.63 -0.47
CA ASP A 182 -5.07 -9.45 0.40
C ASP A 182 -4.11 -9.61 1.58
N LEU A 183 -3.36 -8.55 1.89
CA LEU A 183 -2.53 -8.52 3.09
C LEU A 183 -3.41 -8.58 4.35
N VAL A 184 -3.03 -9.42 5.30
CA VAL A 184 -3.68 -9.48 6.62
C VAL A 184 -3.59 -8.10 7.27
N LYS A 185 -4.74 -7.57 7.68
CA LYS A 185 -4.85 -6.26 8.32
C LYS A 185 -5.23 -6.42 9.79
N TYR A 186 -4.56 -5.67 10.65
CA TYR A 186 -4.91 -5.53 12.06
C TYR A 186 -5.47 -4.15 12.32
N THR A 187 -6.51 -4.07 13.15
CA THR A 187 -7.16 -2.81 13.52
C THR A 187 -7.32 -2.73 15.04
N PHE A 188 -7.13 -1.54 15.60
CA PHE A 188 -7.44 -1.28 16.99
C PHE A 188 -8.95 -1.17 17.18
N THR A 189 -9.50 -1.95 18.12
CA THR A 189 -10.94 -1.98 18.42
C THR A 189 -11.42 -0.79 19.26
N ILE A 190 -10.49 0.05 19.70
CA ILE A 190 -10.75 1.26 20.49
C ILE A 190 -9.89 2.42 19.97
N PRO A 191 -10.28 3.67 20.25
CA PRO A 191 -9.57 4.83 19.73
C PRO A 191 -8.10 4.88 20.16
N VAL A 192 -7.25 5.40 19.28
CA VAL A 192 -5.81 5.57 19.50
C VAL A 192 -5.46 7.05 19.39
N ARG A 193 -4.77 7.58 20.40
CA ARG A 193 -4.23 8.93 20.38
C ARG A 193 -2.81 8.93 19.82
N VAL A 194 -2.57 9.72 18.78
CA VAL A 194 -1.25 9.99 18.20
C VAL A 194 -0.97 11.48 18.37
N GLY A 195 -0.09 11.85 19.30
CA GLY A 195 0.05 13.25 19.70
C GLY A 195 -1.27 13.83 20.23
N ASP A 196 -1.75 14.88 19.59
CA ASP A 196 -2.97 15.63 19.90
C ASP A 196 -4.14 15.27 18.94
N VAL A 197 -4.10 14.12 18.26
CA VAL A 197 -5.26 13.58 17.50
C VAL A 197 -5.65 12.20 18.03
N ILE A 198 -6.95 12.00 18.24
CA ILE A 198 -7.56 10.69 18.53
C ILE A 198 -8.14 10.14 17.22
N LEU A 199 -7.82 8.88 16.91
CA LEU A 199 -8.20 8.18 15.68
C LEU A 199 -9.04 6.94 16.05
N ASN A 200 -10.23 6.79 15.45
CA ASN A 200 -11.13 5.68 15.77
C ASN A 200 -10.88 4.42 14.92
N ASN A 201 -10.01 4.49 13.92
CA ASN A 201 -9.77 3.44 12.92
C ASN A 201 -8.27 3.26 12.61
N PHE A 202 -7.44 3.30 13.65
CA PHE A 202 -6.01 3.09 13.53
C PHE A 202 -5.71 1.62 13.22
N SER A 203 -4.85 1.36 12.24
CA SER A 203 -4.62 0.02 11.68
C SER A 203 -3.18 -0.14 11.19
N PHE A 204 -2.76 -1.38 10.95
CA PHE A 204 -1.50 -1.72 10.29
C PHE A 204 -1.64 -3.02 9.50
N TYR A 205 -0.80 -3.20 8.48
CA TYR A 205 -0.75 -4.46 7.73
C TYR A 205 0.27 -5.41 8.33
N ASP A 206 0.01 -6.69 8.12
CA ASP A 206 0.87 -7.75 8.59
C ASP A 206 2.23 -7.77 7.86
N CYS A 207 3.24 -8.32 8.54
CA CYS A 207 4.58 -8.52 8.00
C CYS A 207 5.06 -9.93 8.34
N LEU A 208 5.76 -10.62 7.43
CA LEU A 208 6.30 -11.97 7.73
C LEU A 208 7.27 -11.95 8.92
N ARG A 209 8.07 -10.89 9.05
CA ARG A 209 8.96 -10.68 10.19
C ARG A 209 8.22 -10.02 11.35
N LYS A 210 8.02 -10.76 12.45
CA LYS A 210 7.26 -10.28 13.62
C LYS A 210 8.10 -9.67 14.74
N ASN A 211 9.41 -9.93 14.75
CA ASN A 211 10.32 -9.58 15.84
C ASN A 211 10.96 -8.20 15.71
N ILE A 212 10.38 -7.32 14.89
CA ILE A 212 10.76 -5.93 14.72
C ILE A 212 9.55 -5.04 14.99
N ALA A 213 9.78 -3.75 15.18
CA ALA A 213 8.72 -2.77 15.30
C ALA A 213 7.77 -2.78 14.10
N VAL A 214 6.51 -2.42 14.33
CA VAL A 214 5.53 -2.27 13.26
C VAL A 214 6.00 -1.20 12.26
N GLY A 215 6.08 -1.57 10.98
CA GLY A 215 6.69 -0.72 9.94
C GLY A 215 5.85 0.52 9.65
N SER A 216 4.53 0.37 9.54
CA SER A 216 3.63 1.49 9.28
C SER A 216 2.28 1.29 9.95
N TYR A 217 1.73 2.39 10.47
CA TYR A 217 0.35 2.49 10.93
C TYR A 217 -0.41 3.51 10.09
N PHE A 218 -1.69 3.28 9.88
CA PHE A 218 -2.52 4.18 9.11
C PHE A 218 -3.92 4.34 9.68
N SER A 219 -4.56 5.43 9.27
CA SER A 219 -5.95 5.76 9.54
C SER A 219 -6.55 6.47 8.33
N TYR A 220 -7.85 6.29 8.13
CA TYR A 220 -8.62 7.12 7.20
C TYR A 220 -9.44 8.13 8.01
N CYS A 221 -8.97 9.37 8.09
CA CYS A 221 -9.64 10.45 8.80
C CYS A 221 -10.79 11.00 7.95
N GLU A 222 -12.01 10.86 8.46
CA GLU A 222 -13.23 11.30 7.81
C GLU A 222 -13.87 12.42 8.64
N ASN A 223 -14.41 13.45 7.97
CA ASN A 223 -15.14 14.54 8.63
C ASN A 223 -16.53 14.69 8.00
N SER A 224 -17.54 14.74 8.86
CA SER A 224 -18.93 14.97 8.46
C SER A 224 -19.26 16.44 8.19
N ASP A 225 -18.44 17.37 8.68
CA ASP A 225 -18.62 18.81 8.49
C ASP A 225 -18.01 19.26 7.16
N PRO A 226 -18.81 19.71 6.18
CA PRO A 226 -18.31 20.12 4.87
C PRO A 226 -17.47 21.41 4.90
N TYR A 227 -17.48 22.16 6.01
CA TYR A 227 -16.70 23.38 6.15
C TYR A 227 -15.31 23.12 6.77
N ASN A 228 -15.14 22.00 7.46
CA ASN A 228 -13.93 21.63 8.16
C ASN A 228 -13.21 20.51 7.41
N LYS A 229 -12.22 20.89 6.60
CA LYS A 229 -11.49 19.95 5.75
C LYS A 229 -10.43 19.20 6.56
N PRO A 230 -10.53 17.85 6.67
CA PRO A 230 -9.61 17.06 7.49
C PRO A 230 -8.15 17.24 7.10
N TYR A 231 -7.86 17.43 5.82
CA TYR A 231 -6.48 17.60 5.34
C TYR A 231 -5.84 18.85 5.94
N THR A 232 -6.53 19.98 5.87
CA THR A 232 -6.03 21.26 6.37
C THR A 232 -5.87 21.23 7.89
N GLU A 233 -6.83 20.64 8.60
CA GLU A 233 -6.78 20.53 10.07
C GLU A 233 -5.60 19.67 10.53
N LEU A 234 -5.44 18.47 9.97
CA LEU A 234 -4.38 17.54 10.34
C LEU A 234 -3.00 18.06 9.92
N LYS A 235 -2.89 18.69 8.73
CA LYS A 235 -1.65 19.34 8.28
C LYS A 235 -1.23 20.43 9.27
N ASN A 236 -2.15 21.32 9.64
CA ASN A 236 -1.86 22.40 10.58
C ASN A 236 -1.51 21.87 11.98
N LEU A 237 -2.14 20.76 12.40
CA LEU A 237 -1.79 20.09 13.65
C LEU A 237 -0.34 19.57 13.61
N LEU A 238 0.03 18.82 12.57
CA LEU A 238 1.39 18.28 12.45
C LEU A 238 2.45 19.39 12.39
N LEU A 239 2.19 20.46 11.64
CA LEU A 239 3.09 21.62 11.56
C LEU A 239 3.19 22.41 12.88
N SER A 240 2.25 22.21 13.81
CA SER A 240 2.29 22.88 15.12
C SER A 240 3.25 22.23 16.12
N TYR A 241 3.64 20.97 15.93
CA TYR A 241 4.65 20.33 16.78
C TYR A 241 6.04 20.89 16.46
N LYS A 242 6.66 21.50 17.47
CA LYS A 242 8.03 22.05 17.34
C LYS A 242 9.06 20.98 16.96
N GLU A 243 8.88 19.77 17.47
CA GLU A 243 9.75 18.61 17.21
C GLU A 243 9.71 18.18 15.74
N LEU A 244 8.57 18.36 15.06
CA LEU A 244 8.42 18.07 13.64
C LEU A 244 8.82 19.25 12.76
N ASN A 245 8.49 20.48 13.18
CA ASN A 245 8.73 21.69 12.40
C ASN A 245 10.21 22.13 12.34
N SER A 246 11.04 21.67 13.29
CA SER A 246 12.48 21.98 13.31
C SER A 246 13.30 21.14 12.33
N LEU A 247 12.69 20.11 11.70
CA LEU A 247 13.36 19.14 10.85
C LEU A 247 13.12 19.46 9.37
N LYS A 248 14.22 19.59 8.61
CA LYS A 248 14.19 19.84 7.16
C LYS A 248 13.89 18.55 6.39
N LEU A 249 12.64 18.39 5.95
CA LEU A 249 12.22 17.86 4.64
C LEU A 249 10.68 17.77 4.61
N ASN A 250 10.02 18.92 4.46
CA ASN A 250 8.58 18.97 4.18
C ASN A 250 8.39 18.92 2.66
N LYS A 251 7.82 17.83 2.15
CA LYS A 251 7.28 17.79 0.79
C LYS A 251 5.79 18.08 0.89
N THR A 252 5.34 19.12 0.21
CA THR A 252 3.92 19.41 0.05
C THR A 252 3.62 19.50 -1.43
N GLU A 253 2.60 18.76 -1.86
CA GLU A 253 2.06 18.84 -3.21
C GLU A 253 0.60 19.25 -3.11
N GLU A 254 0.26 20.40 -3.69
CA GLU A 254 -1.10 20.93 -3.70
C GLU A 254 -1.44 21.38 -5.12
N ASN A 255 -2.19 20.53 -5.83
CA ASN A 255 -2.74 20.80 -7.16
C ASN A 255 -4.20 20.33 -7.23
N GLU A 256 -4.81 20.39 -8.40
CA GLU A 256 -6.23 20.05 -8.60
C GLU A 256 -6.56 18.56 -8.41
N TYR A 257 -5.55 17.69 -8.37
CA TYR A 257 -5.68 16.25 -8.17
C TYR A 257 -5.22 15.84 -6.77
N ILE A 258 -4.08 16.33 -6.31
CA ILE A 258 -3.43 15.84 -5.09
C ILE A 258 -3.18 17.00 -4.13
N SER A 259 -3.55 16.77 -2.87
CA SER A 259 -3.16 17.55 -1.70
C SER A 259 -2.49 16.57 -0.74
N SER A 260 -1.15 16.60 -0.69
CA SER A 260 -0.37 15.74 0.17
C SER A 260 0.69 16.50 0.96
N THR A 261 0.99 16.01 2.14
CA THR A 261 2.05 16.53 3.01
C THR A 261 2.82 15.36 3.61
N THR A 262 4.13 15.36 3.42
CA THR A 262 5.07 14.45 4.10
C THR A 262 5.94 15.26 5.04
N ILE A 263 6.03 14.81 6.29
CA ILE A 263 6.95 15.32 7.30
C ILE A 263 7.82 14.17 7.77
N GLN A 264 9.12 14.26 7.47
CA GLN A 264 10.07 13.20 7.76
C GLN A 264 11.09 13.65 8.80
N THR A 265 11.34 12.77 9.76
CA THR A 265 12.43 12.83 10.73
C THR A 265 13.47 11.75 10.41
N GLU A 266 14.55 11.65 11.18
CA GLU A 266 15.53 10.57 11.02
C GLU A 266 14.91 9.17 11.19
N HIS A 267 13.86 9.05 12.00
CA HIS A 267 13.36 7.76 12.49
C HIS A 267 11.87 7.53 12.23
N GLN A 268 11.17 8.54 11.73
CA GLN A 268 9.72 8.51 11.58
C GLN A 268 9.30 9.40 10.40
N GLU A 269 8.30 8.97 9.64
CA GLU A 269 7.62 9.77 8.64
C GLU A 269 6.12 9.86 8.93
N PHE A 270 5.56 11.05 8.76
CA PHE A 270 4.12 11.29 8.77
C PHE A 270 3.69 11.71 7.37
N TYR A 271 2.68 11.04 6.83
CA TYR A 271 2.12 11.34 5.52
C TYR A 271 0.61 11.57 5.59
N LEU A 272 0.17 12.64 4.94
CA LEU A 272 -1.22 12.99 4.75
C LEU A 272 -1.52 13.08 3.27
N SER A 273 -2.64 12.51 2.82
CA SER A 273 -3.15 12.77 1.47
C SER A 273 -4.66 12.67 1.40
N ASN A 274 -5.25 13.52 0.56
CA ASN A 274 -6.64 13.39 0.13
C ASN A 274 -6.90 12.05 -0.57
N ALA A 275 -8.01 11.39 -0.26
CA ALA A 275 -8.39 10.14 -0.92
C ALA A 275 -8.92 10.33 -2.36
N TYR A 276 -9.34 11.55 -2.72
CA TYR A 276 -9.98 11.88 -4.00
C TYR A 276 -9.49 13.21 -4.55
N PRO A 277 -9.60 13.46 -5.87
CA PRO A 277 -9.12 14.70 -6.48
C PRO A 277 -9.48 15.96 -5.71
N ALA A 278 -8.49 16.81 -5.41
CA ALA A 278 -8.67 18.01 -4.59
C ALA A 278 -9.72 18.98 -5.17
N SER A 279 -9.86 19.00 -6.50
CA SER A 279 -10.87 19.74 -7.25
C SER A 279 -12.32 19.34 -6.93
N LEU A 280 -12.57 18.15 -6.38
CA LEU A 280 -13.92 17.67 -6.06
C LEU A 280 -14.51 18.28 -4.79
N ASP A 281 -13.73 19.06 -4.03
CA ASP A 281 -14.06 19.84 -2.82
C ASP A 281 -15.05 19.14 -1.84
N ALA A 282 -16.33 19.05 -2.21
CA ALA A 282 -17.39 18.31 -1.53
C ALA A 282 -17.10 16.80 -1.32
N GLY A 283 -16.31 16.16 -2.19
CA GLY A 283 -15.93 14.75 -2.05
C GLY A 283 -14.69 14.52 -1.17
N ASN A 284 -13.93 15.58 -0.87
CA ASN A 284 -12.64 15.47 -0.22
C ASN A 284 -12.74 15.55 1.32
N MET A 285 -13.62 14.72 1.88
CA MET A 285 -13.88 14.61 3.32
C MET A 285 -13.16 13.41 3.95
N LYS A 286 -12.21 12.83 3.21
CA LYS A 286 -11.46 11.64 3.61
C LYS A 286 -9.98 11.84 3.34
N VAL A 287 -9.19 11.69 4.39
CA VAL A 287 -7.72 11.82 4.34
C VAL A 287 -7.08 10.54 4.81
N PHE A 288 -6.11 10.07 4.04
CA PHE A 288 -5.22 9.03 4.47
C PHE A 288 -4.14 9.63 5.38
N PHE A 289 -4.07 9.13 6.61
CA PHE A 289 -3.06 9.47 7.62
C PHE A 289 -2.16 8.26 7.80
N LEU A 290 -0.86 8.41 7.59
CA LEU A 290 0.14 7.34 7.67
C LEU A 290 1.29 7.78 8.58
N VAL A 291 1.72 6.85 9.43
CA VAL A 291 2.91 6.97 10.27
C VAL A 291 3.82 5.80 9.93
N THR A 292 5.01 6.08 9.39
CA THR A 292 5.99 5.06 8.99
C THR A 292 7.20 5.13 9.90
N ASN A 293 7.58 3.99 10.46
CA ASN A 293 8.78 3.83 11.25
C ASN A 293 9.99 3.62 10.32
N LEU A 294 10.91 4.58 10.34
CA LEU A 294 12.12 4.57 9.53
C LEU A 294 13.33 4.00 10.27
N LYS A 295 13.21 3.65 11.56
CA LYS A 295 14.31 3.05 12.31
C LYS A 295 14.72 1.72 11.72
N GLU A 296 16.01 1.47 11.80
CA GLU A 296 16.62 0.19 11.49
C GLU A 296 16.72 -0.66 12.76
N TYR A 297 16.48 -1.97 12.63
CA TYR A 297 16.49 -2.92 13.76
C TYR A 297 17.51 -4.05 13.58
N PRO A 298 18.77 -3.77 13.20
CA PRO A 298 19.75 -4.79 12.85
C PRO A 298 20.05 -5.76 14.00
N GLU A 299 20.04 -5.26 15.24
CA GLU A 299 20.27 -6.06 16.44
C GLU A 299 19.12 -7.03 16.76
N SER A 300 17.92 -6.78 16.23
CA SER A 300 16.76 -7.67 16.40
C SER A 300 16.78 -8.84 15.42
N VAL A 301 17.63 -8.80 14.39
CA VAL A 301 17.70 -9.81 13.34
C VAL A 301 18.63 -10.95 13.78
N ILE A 302 18.20 -11.77 14.73
CA ILE A 302 19.07 -12.78 15.36
C ILE A 302 19.04 -14.09 14.57
N TYR A 303 20.22 -14.65 14.28
CA TYR A 303 20.37 -15.95 13.65
C TYR A 303 19.67 -17.06 14.47
N PRO A 304 18.86 -17.94 13.85
CA PRO A 304 18.08 -18.91 14.60
C PRO A 304 18.93 -19.87 15.44
N LYS A 305 18.46 -20.21 16.65
CA LYS A 305 19.21 -21.12 17.54
C LYS A 305 19.29 -22.56 17.01
N HIS A 306 18.31 -22.99 16.20
CA HIS A 306 18.26 -24.36 15.69
C HIS A 306 19.33 -24.64 14.62
N THR A 307 19.80 -23.60 13.92
CA THR A 307 20.89 -23.67 12.92
C THR A 307 22.29 -23.69 13.55
N GLN A 308 22.45 -23.66 14.88
CA GLN A 308 23.77 -23.76 15.55
C GLN A 308 24.49 -25.12 15.38
N LYS A 309 23.93 -26.04 14.57
CA LYS A 309 24.57 -27.31 14.20
C LYS A 309 24.72 -27.43 12.67
N LEU A 310 25.18 -26.38 12.01
CA LEU A 310 25.43 -26.37 10.56
C LEU A 310 26.38 -27.49 10.13
N ALA A 311 26.12 -28.04 8.94
CA ALA A 311 27.01 -28.96 8.26
C ALA A 311 27.32 -28.41 6.86
N ILE A 312 28.36 -27.58 6.76
CA ILE A 312 28.78 -26.97 5.50
C ILE A 312 29.38 -28.05 4.60
N SER A 313 28.73 -28.35 3.48
CA SER A 313 29.24 -29.30 2.46
C SER A 313 29.96 -28.62 1.31
N HIS A 314 29.49 -27.44 0.95
CA HIS A 314 29.93 -26.65 -0.20
C HIS A 314 30.00 -25.20 0.23
N CYS A 315 31.05 -24.51 -0.16
CA CYS A 315 31.17 -23.08 0.14
C CYS A 315 32.15 -22.36 -0.78
N THR A 316 31.95 -21.04 -0.88
CA THR A 316 32.87 -20.15 -1.59
C THR A 316 32.93 -18.79 -0.90
N THR A 317 34.15 -18.25 -0.80
CA THR A 317 34.41 -16.89 -0.32
C THR A 317 34.61 -15.96 -1.50
N LEU A 318 34.03 -14.76 -1.42
CA LEU A 318 34.03 -13.78 -2.50
C LEU A 318 34.87 -12.55 -2.12
N GLY A 319 34.97 -11.60 -3.06
CA GLY A 319 35.71 -10.35 -2.86
C GLY A 319 34.96 -9.31 -2.01
N ASP A 320 35.71 -8.45 -1.33
CA ASP A 320 35.21 -7.47 -0.35
C ASP A 320 34.28 -6.40 -0.93
N SER A 321 34.22 -6.26 -2.26
CA SER A 321 33.31 -5.33 -2.96
C SER A 321 31.92 -5.91 -3.24
N ILE A 322 31.63 -7.10 -2.72
CA ILE A 322 30.33 -7.77 -2.82
C ILE A 322 29.64 -7.64 -1.46
N TYR A 323 28.34 -7.37 -1.46
CA TYR A 323 27.56 -7.20 -0.23
C TYR A 323 26.20 -7.89 -0.36
N LEU A 324 25.60 -8.24 0.78
CA LEU A 324 24.28 -8.86 0.82
C LEU A 324 23.21 -7.82 0.46
N ASP A 325 22.22 -8.22 -0.33
CA ASP A 325 21.06 -7.38 -0.51
C ASP A 325 20.16 -7.40 0.72
N THR A 326 20.28 -6.37 1.55
CA THR A 326 19.50 -6.23 2.78
C THR A 326 18.28 -5.33 2.61
N GLN A 327 17.98 -4.82 1.40
CA GLN A 327 16.90 -3.83 1.22
C GLN A 327 15.54 -4.30 1.77
N THR A 328 15.29 -5.61 1.75
CA THR A 328 14.02 -6.21 2.19
C THR A 328 14.09 -6.86 3.58
N TYR A 329 15.14 -6.64 4.39
CA TYR A 329 15.30 -7.39 5.65
C TYR A 329 14.15 -7.18 6.65
N LYS A 330 13.48 -6.02 6.62
CA LYS A 330 12.31 -5.75 7.46
C LYS A 330 11.11 -6.61 7.08
N GLU A 331 11.02 -7.03 5.83
CA GLU A 331 9.90 -7.82 5.27
C GLU A 331 10.25 -9.30 5.17
N ASN A 332 11.53 -9.62 4.95
CA ASN A 332 12.02 -10.97 4.75
C ASN A 332 12.51 -11.58 6.07
N PRO A 333 11.82 -12.60 6.63
CA PRO A 333 12.18 -13.22 7.90
C PRO A 333 13.47 -14.06 7.82
N ASN A 334 14.02 -14.28 6.63
CA ASN A 334 15.16 -15.16 6.39
C ASN A 334 16.51 -14.43 6.28
N ILE A 335 16.51 -13.11 6.41
CA ILE A 335 17.73 -12.33 6.60
C ILE A 335 18.05 -12.30 8.10
N TYR A 336 19.31 -12.45 8.47
CA TYR A 336 19.80 -12.50 9.85
C TYR A 336 21.12 -11.76 9.97
N ARG A 337 21.47 -11.37 11.18
CA ARG A 337 22.86 -11.03 11.51
C ARG A 337 23.71 -12.29 11.34
N ILE A 338 24.85 -12.14 10.69
CA ILE A 338 25.77 -13.25 10.47
C ILE A 338 26.29 -13.77 11.82
N PRO A 339 26.34 -15.10 12.04
CA PRO A 339 26.90 -15.65 13.26
C PRO A 339 28.43 -15.68 13.21
N THR A 340 29.08 -15.55 14.38
CA THR A 340 30.54 -15.39 14.51
C THR A 340 31.34 -16.53 13.85
N PHE A 341 30.88 -17.77 13.91
CA PHE A 341 31.62 -18.88 13.28
C PHE A 341 31.61 -18.80 11.75
N ILE A 342 30.56 -18.25 11.11
CA ILE A 342 30.60 -17.99 9.65
C ILE A 342 31.60 -16.86 9.38
N GLN A 343 31.62 -15.80 10.19
CA GLN A 343 32.61 -14.74 10.07
C GLN A 343 34.05 -15.26 10.18
N GLU A 344 34.29 -16.23 11.07
CA GLU A 344 35.60 -16.88 11.21
C GLU A 344 35.99 -17.69 9.97
N ILE A 345 35.06 -18.49 9.43
CA ILE A 345 35.29 -19.31 8.22
C ILE A 345 35.48 -18.42 6.99
N SER A 346 34.67 -17.37 6.85
CA SER A 346 34.72 -16.46 5.71
C SER A 346 35.82 -15.40 5.82
N HIS A 347 36.46 -15.29 6.99
CA HIS A 347 37.37 -14.20 7.34
C HIS A 347 36.74 -12.81 7.17
N ASN A 348 35.48 -12.67 7.59
CA ASN A 348 34.65 -11.46 7.42
C ASN A 348 34.47 -11.03 5.96
N LYS A 349 34.53 -11.98 5.03
CA LYS A 349 34.27 -11.73 3.61
C LYS A 349 32.91 -12.27 3.22
N PRO A 350 32.35 -11.78 2.09
CA PRO A 350 31.11 -12.33 1.58
C PRO A 350 31.26 -13.82 1.27
N PHE A 351 30.23 -14.59 1.60
CA PHE A 351 30.33 -16.04 1.67
C PHE A 351 29.03 -16.68 1.19
N ILE A 352 29.16 -17.76 0.42
CA ILE A 352 28.03 -18.60 0.02
C ILE A 352 28.30 -20.00 0.52
N TRP A 353 27.31 -20.66 1.10
CA TRP A 353 27.45 -22.04 1.57
C TRP A 353 26.17 -22.86 1.43
N ILE A 354 26.33 -24.18 1.40
CA ILE A 354 25.22 -25.14 1.55
C ILE A 354 25.32 -25.76 2.94
N ASP A 355 24.24 -25.65 3.70
CA ASP A 355 24.03 -26.39 4.94
C ASP A 355 23.23 -27.66 4.66
N GLU A 356 23.91 -28.80 4.54
CA GLU A 356 23.25 -30.09 4.26
C GLU A 356 22.31 -30.52 5.37
N LYS A 357 22.57 -30.11 6.60
CA LYS A 357 21.78 -30.57 7.73
C LYS A 357 20.40 -29.94 7.74
N ASN A 358 20.34 -28.65 7.45
CA ASN A 358 19.09 -27.89 7.43
C ASN A 358 18.47 -27.79 6.02
N ASP A 359 19.17 -28.29 4.99
CA ASP A 359 18.77 -28.23 3.57
C ASP A 359 18.58 -26.77 3.11
N GLU A 360 19.57 -25.93 3.39
CA GLU A 360 19.54 -24.48 3.14
C GLU A 360 20.79 -24.03 2.37
N VAL A 361 20.63 -22.96 1.58
CA VAL A 361 21.74 -22.20 1.03
C VAL A 361 21.84 -20.87 1.77
N GLY A 362 23.01 -20.59 2.31
CA GLY A 362 23.32 -19.32 2.95
C GLY A 362 24.12 -18.40 2.03
N PHE A 363 23.77 -17.13 2.06
CA PHE A 363 24.53 -16.02 1.48
C PHE A 363 24.88 -15.07 2.61
N SER A 364 26.04 -14.45 2.60
CA SER A 364 26.40 -13.43 3.59
C SER A 364 27.32 -12.36 3.05
N ASP A 365 27.35 -11.22 3.73
CA ASP A 365 28.46 -10.29 3.74
C ASP A 365 29.21 -10.38 5.08
N ASP A 366 29.75 -9.28 5.59
CA ASP A 366 30.45 -9.21 6.87
C ASP A 366 29.50 -9.01 8.07
N LEU A 367 28.24 -8.63 7.85
CA LEU A 367 27.27 -8.26 8.88
C LEU A 367 26.00 -9.12 8.89
N TYR A 368 25.53 -9.54 7.72
CA TYR A 368 24.25 -10.20 7.54
C TYR A 368 24.39 -11.49 6.75
N THR A 369 23.37 -12.33 6.88
CA THR A 369 23.19 -13.53 6.09
C THR A 369 21.74 -13.67 5.64
N HIS A 370 21.52 -14.27 4.49
CA HIS A 370 20.24 -14.70 3.98
C HIS A 370 20.24 -16.21 3.83
N LEU A 371 19.32 -16.90 4.50
CA LEU A 371 19.13 -18.35 4.37
C LEU A 371 17.94 -18.65 3.45
N ILE A 372 18.12 -19.55 2.49
CA ILE A 372 17.04 -19.95 1.58
C ILE A 372 16.92 -21.48 1.59
N PRO A 373 15.74 -22.06 1.86
CA PRO A 373 15.55 -23.49 1.75
C PRO A 373 15.90 -23.99 0.35
N ARG A 374 16.81 -24.95 0.24
CA ARG A 374 17.31 -25.46 -1.04
C ARG A 374 16.20 -26.03 -1.91
N LYS A 375 15.20 -26.67 -1.30
CA LYS A 375 14.01 -27.19 -2.00
C LYS A 375 13.24 -26.10 -2.76
N GLU A 376 13.31 -24.84 -2.34
CA GLU A 376 12.62 -23.70 -2.96
C GLU A 376 13.41 -23.09 -4.11
N ILE A 377 14.72 -23.35 -4.18
CA ILE A 377 15.60 -22.81 -5.23
C ILE A 377 15.42 -23.62 -6.51
N GLU A 378 15.15 -22.92 -7.61
CA GLU A 378 15.14 -23.49 -8.95
C GLU A 378 16.54 -23.39 -9.59
N TYR A 379 17.08 -22.17 -9.67
CA TYR A 379 18.43 -21.90 -10.20
C TYR A 379 18.96 -20.54 -9.72
N PHE A 380 20.26 -20.32 -9.93
CA PHE A 380 20.93 -19.03 -9.80
C PHE A 380 21.16 -18.40 -11.17
N PHE A 381 21.24 -17.08 -11.20
CA PHE A 381 21.63 -16.34 -12.40
C PHE A 381 22.25 -14.99 -12.02
N PHE A 382 23.04 -14.44 -12.94
CA PHE A 382 23.59 -13.10 -12.79
C PHE A 382 22.76 -12.09 -13.58
N GLN A 383 22.56 -10.92 -13.00
CA GLN A 383 21.91 -9.79 -13.66
C GLN A 383 22.78 -8.54 -13.52
N SER A 384 22.80 -7.72 -14.57
CA SER A 384 23.33 -6.36 -14.50
C SER A 384 22.19 -5.35 -14.73
N THR A 385 22.07 -4.38 -13.84
CA THR A 385 21.11 -3.28 -13.97
C THR A 385 21.84 -1.95 -13.89
N VAL A 386 21.38 -0.95 -14.64
CA VAL A 386 21.87 0.42 -14.50
C VAL A 386 21.03 1.09 -13.41
N SER A 387 21.65 1.52 -12.31
CA SER A 387 20.96 2.30 -11.28
C SER A 387 20.84 3.77 -11.67
N GLU A 388 20.03 4.53 -10.93
CA GLU A 388 20.00 5.99 -11.04
C GLU A 388 21.44 6.55 -10.89
N GLY A 389 21.86 7.37 -11.85
CA GLY A 389 23.22 7.91 -11.93
C GLY A 389 24.19 7.18 -12.86
N ASN A 390 23.72 6.28 -13.73
CA ASN A 390 24.55 5.49 -14.68
C ASN A 390 25.58 4.58 -14.01
N ILE A 391 25.35 4.19 -12.77
CA ILE A 391 26.20 3.22 -12.07
C ILE A 391 25.72 1.83 -12.44
N LEU A 392 26.64 0.98 -12.89
CA LEU A 392 26.31 -0.39 -13.22
C LEU A 392 26.32 -1.23 -11.93
N LEU A 393 25.20 -1.89 -11.65
CA LEU A 393 25.01 -2.76 -10.50
C LEU A 393 24.92 -4.21 -10.99
N TYR A 394 25.83 -5.04 -10.51
CA TYR A 394 25.83 -6.47 -10.75
C TYR A 394 25.18 -7.20 -9.58
N LYS A 395 24.37 -8.21 -9.87
CA LYS A 395 23.62 -8.97 -8.88
C LYS A 395 23.74 -10.47 -9.13
N LEU A 396 23.82 -11.23 -8.03
CA LEU A 396 23.50 -12.65 -8.01
C LEU A 396 22.06 -12.76 -7.54
N CYS A 397 21.26 -13.45 -8.33
CA CYS A 397 19.83 -13.60 -8.10
C CYS A 397 19.48 -15.09 -7.98
N VAL A 398 18.43 -15.37 -7.21
CA VAL A 398 17.87 -16.69 -6.99
C VAL A 398 16.46 -16.74 -7.57
N LYS A 399 16.19 -17.70 -8.45
CA LYS A 399 14.82 -18.02 -8.86
C LYS A 399 14.23 -19.05 -7.90
N LEU A 400 13.06 -18.73 -7.35
CA LEU A 400 12.32 -19.63 -6.48
C LEU A 400 11.25 -20.40 -7.27
N LYS A 401 11.01 -21.67 -6.92
CA LYS A 401 10.04 -22.55 -7.61
C LYS A 401 8.58 -22.13 -7.42
N SER A 402 8.26 -21.53 -6.27
CA SER A 402 6.87 -21.20 -5.91
C SER A 402 6.41 -19.84 -6.43
N ASN A 403 7.33 -18.98 -6.86
CA ASN A 403 7.04 -17.60 -7.20
C ASN A 403 7.56 -17.26 -8.58
N GLU A 404 6.81 -16.44 -9.33
CA GLU A 404 7.37 -15.80 -10.52
C GLU A 404 8.49 -14.80 -10.17
N THR A 405 8.57 -14.36 -8.91
CA THR A 405 9.52 -13.35 -8.45
C THR A 405 10.95 -13.90 -8.27
N GLN A 406 11.89 -13.11 -8.76
CA GLN A 406 13.33 -13.28 -8.52
C GLN A 406 13.73 -12.62 -7.20
N LEU A 407 14.72 -13.19 -6.53
CA LEU A 407 15.29 -12.64 -5.30
C LEU A 407 16.74 -12.22 -5.52
N ASP A 408 17.02 -10.94 -5.35
CA ASP A 408 18.40 -10.42 -5.32
C ASP A 408 19.03 -10.83 -3.98
N VAL A 409 20.19 -11.51 -4.01
CA VAL A 409 20.87 -11.98 -2.79
C VAL A 409 22.21 -11.31 -2.54
N LEU A 410 23.02 -11.12 -3.58
CA LEU A 410 24.32 -10.42 -3.49
C LEU A 410 24.41 -9.36 -4.57
N LYS A 411 25.07 -8.25 -4.25
CA LYS A 411 25.22 -7.08 -5.12
C LYS A 411 26.67 -6.59 -5.17
N SER A 412 27.05 -5.95 -6.27
CA SER A 412 28.32 -5.22 -6.39
C SER A 412 28.23 -4.06 -7.39
N TYR A 413 28.84 -2.92 -7.04
CA TYR A 413 28.98 -1.76 -7.94
C TYR A 413 30.22 -1.86 -8.85
N SER A 414 30.98 -2.95 -8.73
CA SER A 414 32.09 -3.27 -9.63
C SER A 414 31.79 -4.57 -10.35
N ASN A 415 32.48 -4.82 -11.47
CA ASN A 415 32.40 -6.10 -12.17
C ASN A 415 32.93 -7.30 -11.36
N SER A 416 33.33 -7.09 -10.10
CA SER A 416 33.86 -8.12 -9.20
C SER A 416 32.96 -9.34 -9.10
N LEU A 417 31.63 -9.17 -9.01
CA LEU A 417 30.71 -10.28 -8.83
C LEU A 417 30.68 -11.25 -10.03
N ILE A 418 30.80 -10.73 -11.26
CA ILE A 418 30.91 -11.56 -12.47
C ILE A 418 32.21 -12.36 -12.48
N LEU A 419 33.31 -11.81 -11.96
CA LEU A 419 34.58 -12.52 -11.90
C LEU A 419 34.52 -13.79 -11.04
N PHE A 420 33.52 -13.90 -10.15
CA PHE A 420 33.28 -15.08 -9.32
C PHE A 420 32.27 -16.07 -9.92
N GLU A 421 31.70 -15.82 -11.09
CA GLU A 421 30.65 -16.68 -11.68
C GLU A 421 31.10 -18.15 -11.80
N GLU A 422 32.24 -18.40 -12.44
CA GLU A 422 32.76 -19.76 -12.63
C GLU A 422 33.21 -20.42 -11.31
N GLN A 423 33.65 -19.61 -10.35
CA GLN A 423 33.96 -20.09 -9.00
C GLN A 423 32.68 -20.56 -8.30
N ILE A 424 31.61 -19.75 -8.32
CA ILE A 424 30.35 -20.09 -7.66
C ILE A 424 29.71 -21.32 -8.33
N LYS A 425 29.68 -21.40 -9.67
CA LYS A 425 29.16 -22.57 -10.40
C LYS A 425 29.87 -23.87 -10.03
N ARG A 426 31.18 -23.81 -9.83
CA ARG A 426 32.00 -24.96 -9.45
C ARG A 426 31.78 -25.35 -7.99
N ASP A 427 31.76 -24.36 -7.10
CA ASP A 427 31.82 -24.59 -5.65
C ASP A 427 30.43 -24.78 -5.03
N ILE A 428 29.36 -24.28 -5.67
CA ILE A 428 27.98 -24.37 -5.19
C ILE A 428 27.13 -25.14 -6.20
N PRO A 429 26.80 -26.43 -5.95
CA PRO A 429 26.10 -27.30 -6.89
C PRO A 429 24.58 -27.02 -6.96
N ILE A 430 24.23 -25.79 -7.31
CA ILE A 430 22.88 -25.34 -7.65
C ILE A 430 22.85 -25.04 -9.15
N PRO A 431 21.78 -25.38 -9.88
CA PRO A 431 21.68 -25.06 -11.30
C PRO A 431 21.88 -23.57 -11.57
N PHE A 432 22.55 -23.25 -12.68
CA PHE A 432 22.69 -21.88 -13.18
C PHE A 432 22.01 -21.76 -14.54
N LYS A 433 21.29 -20.66 -14.77
CA LYS A 433 20.75 -20.30 -16.09
C LYS A 433 21.19 -18.90 -16.51
N SER A 434 21.18 -18.65 -17.81
CA SER A 434 21.28 -17.29 -18.33
C SER A 434 19.91 -16.61 -18.22
N HIS A 435 19.88 -15.30 -17.92
CA HIS A 435 18.63 -14.52 -17.90
C HIS A 435 17.88 -14.56 -19.25
N LEU A 436 18.54 -14.94 -20.35
CA LEU A 436 17.93 -15.04 -21.68
C LEU A 436 17.19 -16.38 -21.90
N ASP A 437 17.45 -17.39 -21.07
CA ASP A 437 16.90 -18.74 -21.28
C ASP A 437 15.39 -18.80 -20.96
N ASP A 438 14.88 -17.90 -20.09
CA ASP A 438 13.46 -17.86 -19.70
C ASP A 438 12.53 -17.20 -20.74
N TYR A 439 13.09 -16.60 -21.81
CA TYR A 439 12.32 -15.99 -22.90
C TYR A 439 12.20 -16.87 -24.16
N ILE A 440 12.76 -18.08 -24.13
CA ILE A 440 12.89 -18.96 -25.30
C ILE A 440 11.89 -20.16 -25.25
N ASP A 441 11.15 -20.34 -24.16
CA ASP A 441 10.14 -21.41 -24.02
C ASP A 441 8.69 -20.94 -24.27
#